data_AF-A0A4P8XXP6-F1
#
_entry.id   AF-A0A4P8XXP6-F1
#
_cell.length_a   1.000
_cell.length_b   1.000
_cell.length_c   1.000
_cell.angle_alpha   90.00
_cell.angle_beta   90.00
_cell.angle_gamma   90.00
#
_symmetry.space_group_name_H-M   'P 1'
#
loop_
_entity.id
_entity.type
_entity.pdbx_description
1 polymer ?
#
loop_
_entity_poly.entity_id
_entity_poly.type
_entity_poly.pdbx_seq_one_letter_code
_entity_poly.pdbx_strand_id
1 'polypeptide(L)'
;MYRAIRSKLFPGISPASHLRRRGKPYRTERKTYTKHSEKSIHNRDSVIDERGRFGDYEGDTIYGSVGKGYLVTAIDRKSRFLVAATCKDKSISSINSAFREAFEKLL
;
A
#
# COMPACT_ATOMS: atom_id res chain seq x y z
N MET A 1 1.64 21.96 30.20
CA MET A 1 2.61 21.08 30.90
C MET A 1 3.96 20.97 30.16
N TYR A 2 4.07 20.38 28.97
CA TYR A 2 5.35 20.22 28.23
C TYR A 2 6.13 21.54 27.99
N ARG A 3 5.41 22.62 27.66
CA ARG A 3 5.99 23.95 27.47
C ARG A 3 6.60 24.50 28.77
N ALA A 4 5.90 24.36 29.90
CA ALA A 4 6.39 24.79 31.21
C ALA A 4 7.63 24.00 31.68
N ILE A 5 7.68 22.69 31.42
CA ILE A 5 8.88 21.87 31.67
C ILE A 5 10.06 22.34 30.81
N ARG A 6 9.83 22.65 29.52
CA ARG A 6 10.88 23.24 28.65
C ARG A 6 11.31 24.64 29.09
N SER A 7 10.40 25.42 29.67
CA SER A 7 10.68 26.74 30.26
C SER A 7 11.23 26.66 31.69
N LYS A 8 11.61 25.48 32.19
CA LYS A 8 12.20 25.24 33.53
C LYS A 8 11.35 25.70 34.72
N LEU A 9 10.03 25.79 34.55
CA LEU A 9 9.08 26.13 35.64
C LEU A 9 8.94 25.03 36.70
N PHE A 10 9.42 23.81 36.42
CA PHE A 10 9.40 22.68 37.34
C PHE A 10 10.83 22.22 37.63
N PRO A 11 11.42 22.62 38.77
CA PRO A 11 12.76 22.20 39.17
C PRO A 11 12.85 20.67 39.26
N GLY A 12 13.97 20.10 38.81
CA GLY A 12 14.21 18.64 38.83
C GLY A 12 13.48 17.84 37.75
N ILE A 13 12.48 18.41 37.07
CA ILE A 13 11.77 17.74 35.98
C ILE A 13 12.42 18.10 34.64
N SER A 14 12.92 17.08 33.94
CA SER A 14 13.50 17.24 32.60
C SER A 14 12.68 16.53 31.51
N PRO A 15 12.68 17.04 30.27
CA PRO A 15 12.06 16.36 29.15
C PRO A 15 12.61 14.95 28.89
N ALA A 16 13.90 14.73 29.14
CA ALA A 16 14.59 13.48 28.85
C ALA A 16 14.29 12.38 29.88
N SER A 17 14.05 12.73 31.14
CA SER A 17 13.84 11.75 32.22
C SER A 17 12.38 11.51 32.57
N HIS A 18 11.54 12.56 32.58
CA HIS A 18 10.21 12.49 33.20
C HIS A 18 9.05 12.48 32.20
N LEU A 19 9.28 12.82 30.94
CA LEU A 19 8.24 12.73 29.91
C LEU A 19 8.18 11.33 29.32
N ARG A 20 6.98 10.85 28.99
CA ARG A 20 6.76 9.54 28.35
C ARG A 20 7.61 9.30 27.10
N ARG A 21 7.86 10.35 26.31
CA ARG A 21 8.70 10.29 25.10
C ARG A 21 10.17 10.66 25.34
N ARG A 22 10.58 10.92 26.59
CA ARG A 22 11.98 11.16 27.01
C ARG A 22 12.75 12.08 26.07
N GLY A 23 12.18 13.26 25.80
CA GLY A 23 12.81 14.27 24.94
C GLY A 23 12.82 13.94 23.45
N LYS A 24 12.29 12.80 22.99
CA LYS A 24 12.19 12.50 21.56
C LYS A 24 11.38 13.59 20.86
N PRO A 25 11.91 14.20 19.79
CA PRO A 25 11.21 15.24 19.05
C PRO A 25 9.89 14.71 18.53
N TYR A 26 8.88 15.58 18.51
CA TYR A 26 7.65 15.27 17.80
C TYR A 26 7.98 15.20 16.31
N ARG A 27 7.60 14.11 15.66
CA ARG A 27 7.82 13.95 14.22
C ARG A 27 6.87 14.90 13.49
N THR A 28 7.40 15.96 12.89
CA THR A 28 6.63 16.96 12.13
C THR A 28 6.24 16.45 10.75
N GLU A 29 7.04 15.57 10.16
CA GLU A 29 6.75 14.98 8.85
C GLU A 29 5.91 13.71 8.97
N ARG A 30 4.71 13.75 8.37
CA ARG A 30 3.94 12.53 8.11
C ARG A 30 4.68 11.71 7.05
N LYS A 31 4.95 10.43 7.34
CA LYS A 31 5.30 9.46 6.29
C LYS A 31 4.05 9.21 5.46
N THR A 32 4.02 9.76 4.26
CA THR A 32 2.98 9.44 3.29
C THR A 32 3.51 8.32 2.40
N TYR A 33 2.83 7.18 2.44
CA TYR A 33 3.10 6.04 1.54
C TYR A 33 2.21 6.08 0.28
N THR A 34 1.40 7.13 0.14
CA THR A 34 0.55 7.36 -1.03
C THR A 34 1.41 7.54 -2.25
N LYS A 35 1.36 6.56 -3.15
CA LYS A 35 1.88 6.70 -4.51
C LYS A 35 0.78 7.31 -5.37
N HIS A 36 1.06 8.42 -6.04
CA HIS A 36 0.17 8.99 -7.03
C HIS A 36 0.41 8.25 -8.35
N SER A 37 -0.58 7.48 -8.80
CA SER A 37 -0.60 6.99 -10.18
C SER A 37 -0.79 8.18 -11.13
N GLU A 38 -0.24 8.10 -12.34
CA GLU A 38 -0.40 9.13 -13.37
C GLU A 38 -1.87 9.41 -13.68
N LYS A 39 -2.72 8.39 -13.55
CA LYS A 39 -4.17 8.48 -13.69
C LYS A 39 -4.86 8.12 -12.38
N SER A 40 -5.72 9.02 -11.91
CA SER A 40 -6.59 8.79 -10.76
C SER A 40 -7.71 7.82 -11.14
N ILE A 41 -8.12 6.97 -10.20
CA ILE A 41 -9.30 6.11 -10.36
C ILE A 41 -10.59 6.91 -10.61
N HIS A 42 -10.64 8.16 -10.15
CA HIS A 42 -11.78 9.06 -10.34
C HIS A 42 -11.87 9.63 -11.76
N ASN A 43 -10.80 9.52 -12.55
CA ASN A 43 -10.72 10.04 -13.91
C ASN A 43 -10.88 8.93 -14.98
N ARG A 44 -11.33 7.73 -14.58
CA ARG A 44 -11.51 6.62 -15.51
C ARG A 44 -12.83 6.77 -16.29
N ASP A 45 -12.86 6.24 -17.51
CA ASP A 45 -14.08 6.23 -18.32
C ASP A 45 -15.22 5.47 -17.60
N SER A 46 -16.45 5.97 -17.71
CA SER A 46 -17.63 5.37 -17.04
C SER A 46 -17.86 3.92 -17.45
N VAL A 47 -17.47 3.53 -18.67
CA VAL A 47 -17.56 2.15 -19.17
C VAL A 47 -16.82 1.14 -18.28
N ILE A 48 -15.76 1.56 -17.56
CA ILE A 48 -15.01 0.69 -16.64
C ILE A 48 -15.82 0.42 -15.36
N ASP A 49 -16.53 1.45 -14.87
CA ASP A 49 -17.42 1.37 -13.72
C ASP A 49 -18.67 0.55 -14.02
N GLU A 50 -19.24 0.76 -15.19
CA GLU A 50 -20.39 0.04 -15.73
C GLU A 50 -20.04 -1.38 -16.19
N ARG A 51 -18.75 -1.75 -16.19
CA ARG A 51 -18.25 -3.06 -16.65
C ARG A 51 -18.64 -3.36 -18.10
N GLY A 52 -18.65 -2.33 -18.95
CA GLY A 52 -19.22 -2.36 -20.29
C GLY A 52 -18.33 -3.02 -21.36
N ARG A 53 -17.00 -3.12 -21.14
CA ARG A 53 -16.05 -3.73 -22.10
C ARG A 53 -15.14 -4.77 -21.46
N PHE A 54 -14.63 -5.68 -22.29
CA PHE A 54 -13.61 -6.66 -21.87
C PHE A 54 -12.23 -6.01 -21.86
N GLY A 55 -11.33 -6.52 -21.02
CA GLY A 55 -9.93 -6.08 -20.96
C GLY A 55 -9.64 -5.08 -19.84
N ASP A 56 -10.65 -4.61 -19.10
CA ASP A 56 -10.45 -3.80 -17.91
C ASP A 56 -10.26 -4.72 -16.69
N TYR A 57 -9.00 -5.00 -16.34
CA TYR A 57 -8.63 -5.87 -15.23
C TYR A 57 -8.43 -5.09 -13.92
N GLU A 58 -8.91 -5.66 -12.82
CA GLU A 58 -8.60 -5.23 -11.45
C GLU A 58 -7.58 -6.19 -10.82
N GLY A 59 -6.42 -5.66 -10.42
CA GLY A 59 -5.28 -6.45 -9.95
C GLY A 59 -5.06 -6.33 -8.45
N ASP A 60 -4.90 -7.46 -7.76
CA ASP A 60 -4.61 -7.56 -6.34
C ASP A 60 -3.35 -8.41 -6.07
N THR A 61 -2.72 -8.19 -4.92
CA THR A 61 -1.64 -9.04 -4.39
C THR A 61 -2.03 -9.55 -3.02
N ILE A 62 -2.19 -10.86 -2.91
CA ILE A 62 -2.58 -11.56 -1.70
C ILE A 62 -1.33 -12.06 -0.98
N TYR A 63 -1.21 -11.70 0.29
CA TYR A 63 -0.18 -12.20 1.19
C TYR A 63 -0.66 -13.48 1.86
N GLY A 64 -0.05 -14.63 1.54
CA GLY A 64 -0.29 -15.86 2.30
C GLY A 64 0.27 -15.74 3.73
N SER A 65 -0.06 -16.67 4.61
CA SER A 65 0.56 -16.72 5.95
C SER A 65 2.08 -16.71 5.86
N VAL A 66 2.76 -16.31 6.94
CA VAL A 66 4.24 -16.23 6.98
C VAL A 66 4.87 -17.53 6.44
N GLY A 67 5.69 -17.40 5.41
CA GLY A 67 6.35 -18.53 4.74
C GLY A 67 5.52 -19.28 3.68
N LYS A 68 4.28 -18.85 3.40
CA LYS A 68 3.40 -19.49 2.39
C LYS A 68 3.46 -18.82 1.00
N GLY A 69 4.15 -17.71 0.88
CA GLY A 69 4.35 -17.01 -0.39
C GLY A 69 3.24 -16.00 -0.71
N TYR A 70 3.18 -15.60 -1.98
CA TYR A 70 2.33 -14.53 -2.48
C TYR A 70 1.53 -15.04 -3.69
N LEU A 71 0.33 -14.50 -3.86
CA LEU A 71 -0.51 -14.75 -5.03
C LEU A 71 -0.87 -13.40 -5.65
N VAL A 72 -0.75 -13.30 -6.96
CA VAL A 72 -1.27 -12.15 -7.72
C VAL A 72 -2.53 -12.58 -8.45
N THR A 73 -3.53 -11.70 -8.47
CA THR A 73 -4.81 -11.95 -9.12
C THR A 73 -5.18 -10.75 -9.99
N ALA A 74 -5.69 -10.99 -11.18
CA ALA A 74 -6.27 -9.98 -12.06
C ALA A 74 -7.64 -10.49 -12.53
N ILE A 75 -8.69 -9.73 -12.22
CA ILE A 75 -10.06 -10.08 -12.59
C ILE A 75 -10.56 -9.12 -13.66
N ASP A 76 -10.97 -9.64 -14.81
CA ASP A 76 -11.65 -8.83 -15.82
C ASP A 76 -13.00 -8.37 -15.27
N ARG A 77 -13.21 -7.06 -15.20
CA ARG A 77 -14.36 -6.48 -14.50
C ARG A 77 -15.69 -6.85 -15.17
N LYS A 78 -15.71 -7.10 -16.48
CA LYS A 78 -16.91 -7.48 -17.25
C LYS A 78 -17.25 -8.96 -17.12
N SER A 79 -16.36 -9.84 -17.55
CA SER A 79 -16.57 -11.30 -17.57
C SER A 79 -16.46 -11.94 -16.20
N ARG A 80 -15.77 -11.30 -15.25
CA ARG A 80 -15.32 -11.89 -13.98
C ARG A 80 -14.31 -13.03 -14.15
N PHE A 81 -13.69 -13.14 -15.32
CA PHE A 81 -12.63 -14.10 -15.56
C PHE A 81 -11.40 -13.77 -14.70
N LEU A 82 -10.93 -14.76 -13.94
CA LEU A 82 -9.79 -14.64 -13.03
C LEU A 82 -8.52 -15.15 -13.70
N VAL A 83 -7.50 -14.30 -13.70
CA VAL A 83 -6.11 -14.65 -13.99
C VAL A 83 -5.36 -14.63 -12.67
N ALA A 84 -4.69 -15.72 -12.31
CA ALA A 84 -3.94 -15.79 -11.06
C ALA A 84 -2.62 -16.53 -11.23
N ALA A 85 -1.60 -16.10 -10.49
CA ALA A 85 -0.30 -16.75 -10.46
C ALA A 85 0.36 -16.61 -9.09
N THR A 86 1.15 -17.63 -8.71
CA THR A 86 2.00 -17.54 -7.54
C THR A 86 3.17 -16.60 -7.81
N CYS A 87 3.63 -15.91 -6.78
CA CYS A 87 4.71 -14.95 -6.85
C CYS A 87 5.72 -15.19 -5.72
N LYS A 88 7.00 -15.04 -6.05
CA LYS A 88 8.11 -15.31 -5.12
C LYS A 88 8.11 -14.36 -3.93
N ASP A 89 7.89 -13.08 -4.19
CA ASP A 89 7.88 -12.00 -3.20
C ASP A 89 6.98 -10.83 -3.64
N LYS A 90 6.72 -9.88 -2.75
CA LYS A 90 5.92 -8.68 -3.04
C LYS A 90 6.68 -7.56 -3.78
N SER A 91 7.85 -7.85 -4.36
CA SER A 91 8.55 -6.82 -5.13
C SER A 91 7.80 -6.55 -6.44
N ILE A 92 7.89 -5.31 -6.92
CA ILE A 92 7.25 -4.90 -8.20
C ILE A 92 7.75 -5.78 -9.35
N SER A 93 9.03 -6.12 -9.36
CA SER A 93 9.63 -6.98 -10.39
C SER A 93 9.00 -8.37 -10.40
N SER A 94 8.95 -9.05 -9.25
CA SER A 94 8.35 -10.39 -9.14
C SER A 94 6.87 -10.39 -9.50
N ILE A 95 6.12 -9.36 -9.07
CA ILE A 95 4.69 -9.20 -9.39
C ILE A 95 4.49 -9.03 -10.90
N ASN A 96 5.25 -8.14 -11.54
CA ASN A 96 5.13 -7.89 -12.98
C ASN A 96 5.48 -9.13 -13.81
N SER A 97 6.54 -9.86 -13.43
CA SER A 97 6.92 -11.10 -14.11
C SER A 97 5.83 -12.17 -13.97
N ALA A 98 5.25 -12.33 -12.77
CA ALA A 98 4.17 -13.29 -12.54
C ALA A 98 2.91 -12.95 -13.34
N PHE A 99 2.51 -11.68 -13.40
CA PHE A 99 1.39 -11.25 -14.25
C PHE A 99 1.68 -11.50 -15.71
N ARG A 100 2.86 -11.12 -16.21
CA ARG A 100 3.23 -11.31 -17.62
C ARG A 100 3.10 -12.78 -18.03
N GLU A 101 3.69 -13.69 -17.26
CA GLU A 101 3.62 -15.13 -17.54
C GLU A 101 2.16 -15.64 -17.48
N ALA A 102 1.36 -15.16 -16.52
CA ALA A 102 -0.04 -15.56 -16.39
C ALA A 102 -0.90 -15.10 -17.58
N PHE A 103 -0.68 -13.88 -18.07
CA PHE A 103 -1.39 -13.33 -19.23
C PHE A 103 -0.93 -13.95 -20.55
N GLU A 104 0.36 -14.29 -20.68
CA GLU A 104 0.88 -15.00 -21.87
C GLU A 104 0.21 -16.37 -22.09
N LYS A 105 -0.28 -17.02 -21.03
CA LYS A 105 -1.03 -18.29 -21.11
C LYS A 105 -2.48 -18.14 -21.63
N LEU A 106 -2.96 -16.91 -21.80
CA LEU A 106 -4.32 -16.63 -22.31
C LEU A 106 -4.34 -16.38 -23.83
N LEU A 107 -3.17 -16.19 -24.43
CA LEU A 107 -2.95 -16.00 -25.87
C LEU A 107 -2.66 -17.35 -26.53
#